data_AF-A0A935NVV4-F1
#
_entry.id   AF-A0A935NVV4-F1
#
_cell.length_a   1.000
_cell.length_b   1.000
_cell.length_c   1.000
_cell.angle_alpha   90.00
_cell.angle_beta   90.00
_cell.angle_gamma   90.00
#
_symmetry.space_group_name_H-M   'P 1'
#
loop_
_entity.id
_entity.type
_entity.pdbx_description
1 polymer ?
#
loop_
_entity_poly.entity_id
_entity_poly.type
_entity_poly.pdbx_seq_one_letter_code
_entity_poly.pdbx_strand_id
1 'polypeptide(L)'
;MFSRILLVAAMTMGAAACVGDVAEPGDTQDNPNPNPNGNTEKAQAAKKEYEDKVYPIVTTKCGGCHQTTNPAFVGATKDASYAAVVGYQQLVGVWTPESAGISKIPTNIASHAGITYDATQLATINGWLSLEATARAGGGGGPLPDTGETPGAASSRLLKEFQKCMSLTAFNTAQVPTRMAATGTTGGNCRACHDGGAFGLIASDTGAIMFNTLKNLDADANIGTYYLAMYYTPQTRTKPYSIVFNEAAFNRVGTGVAPFQNHPQFNLNGAGFAAVKAYLTEVKKGLDANGNCTTPPAT
;
A
#
# COMPACT_ATOMS: atom_id res chain seq x y z
N MET A 1 -51.69 -39.34 -37.78
CA MET A 1 -51.17 -38.12 -38.42
C MET A 1 -50.12 -37.51 -37.50
N PHE A 2 -49.08 -36.95 -38.11
CA PHE A 2 -47.70 -36.90 -37.64
C PHE A 2 -47.41 -36.31 -36.24
N SER A 3 -46.60 -37.08 -35.51
CA SER A 3 -45.81 -36.72 -34.34
C SER A 3 -44.74 -35.67 -34.71
N ARG A 4 -44.55 -34.66 -33.87
CA ARG A 4 -43.39 -33.75 -33.92
C ARG A 4 -42.72 -33.72 -32.55
N ILE A 5 -41.72 -34.60 -32.42
CA ILE A 5 -40.74 -34.62 -31.33
C ILE A 5 -39.75 -33.49 -31.61
N LEU A 6 -39.72 -32.48 -30.75
CA LEU A 6 -38.68 -31.45 -30.73
C LEU A 6 -37.53 -31.97 -29.87
N LEU A 7 -36.44 -32.37 -30.53
CA LEU A 7 -35.17 -32.72 -29.91
C LEU A 7 -34.42 -31.40 -29.61
N VAL A 8 -34.38 -30.97 -28.36
CA VAL A 8 -33.50 -29.87 -27.94
C VAL A 8 -32.16 -30.48 -27.52
N ALA A 9 -31.15 -30.33 -28.38
CA ALA A 9 -29.77 -30.62 -28.04
C ALA A 9 -29.24 -29.51 -27.13
N ALA A 10 -29.13 -29.78 -25.83
CA ALA A 10 -28.38 -28.93 -24.91
C ALA A 10 -26.87 -29.18 -25.12
N MET A 11 -26.23 -28.36 -25.94
CA MET A 11 -24.77 -28.30 -26.02
C MET A 11 -24.22 -27.73 -24.71
N THR A 12 -23.61 -28.58 -23.91
CA THR A 12 -22.61 -28.20 -22.92
C THR A 12 -21.34 -27.74 -23.65
N MET A 13 -21.06 -26.44 -23.65
CA MET A 13 -19.74 -25.92 -24.04
C MET A 13 -19.27 -24.87 -23.05
N GLY A 14 -18.12 -25.15 -22.45
CA GLY A 14 -17.09 -24.15 -22.17
C GLY A 14 -17.24 -23.35 -20.89
N ALA A 15 -16.60 -23.83 -19.82
CA ALA A 15 -16.03 -22.94 -18.81
C ALA A 15 -15.13 -21.92 -19.51
N ALA A 16 -15.60 -20.68 -19.65
CA ALA A 16 -14.73 -19.53 -19.85
C ALA A 16 -14.10 -19.21 -18.49
N ALA A 17 -12.93 -19.80 -18.24
CA ALA A 17 -12.02 -19.27 -17.25
C ALA A 17 -11.54 -17.90 -17.73
N CYS A 18 -12.09 -16.84 -17.16
CA CYS A 18 -11.47 -15.52 -17.22
C CYS A 18 -10.24 -15.52 -16.30
N VAL A 19 -9.17 -16.18 -16.73
CA VAL A 19 -7.80 -15.93 -16.24
C VAL A 19 -6.98 -15.58 -17.47
N GLY A 20 -7.31 -14.44 -18.06
CA GLY A 20 -6.39 -13.71 -18.91
C GLY A 20 -5.63 -12.76 -18.00
N ASP A 21 -4.41 -13.11 -17.62
CA ASP A 21 -3.42 -12.12 -17.21
C ASP A 21 -3.32 -11.12 -18.35
N VAL A 22 -3.94 -9.95 -18.16
CA VAL A 22 -3.60 -8.79 -18.96
C VAL A 22 -2.16 -8.49 -18.57
N ALA A 23 -1.22 -8.88 -19.42
CA ALA A 23 0.12 -8.32 -19.36
C ALA A 23 -0.06 -6.80 -19.39
N GLU A 24 0.21 -6.14 -18.26
CA GLU A 24 0.30 -4.69 -18.19
C GLU A 24 1.29 -4.26 -19.29
N PRO A 25 0.89 -3.41 -20.25
CA PRO A 25 1.79 -2.96 -21.29
C PRO A 25 2.92 -2.14 -20.65
N GLY A 26 4.10 -2.75 -20.55
CA GLY A 26 5.34 -2.09 -20.15
C GLY A 26 5.53 -1.93 -18.64
N ASP A 27 5.94 -3.02 -17.96
CA ASP A 27 6.74 -2.91 -16.74
C ASP A 27 8.13 -2.37 -17.14
N THR A 28 8.20 -1.07 -17.46
CA THR A 28 9.47 -0.36 -17.46
C THR A 28 9.97 -0.40 -16.03
N GLN A 29 11.18 -0.92 -15.84
CA GLN A 29 11.86 -1.34 -14.60
C GLN A 29 11.91 -0.36 -13.40
N ASP A 30 11.17 0.75 -13.40
CA ASP A 30 11.26 1.82 -12.42
C ASP A 30 10.09 1.91 -11.43
N ASN A 31 9.12 0.99 -11.45
CA ASN A 31 8.10 0.95 -10.40
C ASN A 31 8.65 0.24 -9.14
N PRO A 32 8.91 0.96 -8.04
CA PRO A 32 9.49 0.36 -6.83
C PRO A 32 8.49 -0.47 -6.03
N ASN A 33 7.21 -0.43 -6.40
CA ASN A 33 6.21 -1.37 -5.91
C ASN A 33 5.82 -2.30 -7.06
N PRO A 34 6.64 -3.33 -7.38
CA PRO A 34 6.30 -4.27 -8.44
C PRO A 34 4.92 -4.86 -8.15
N ASN A 35 4.18 -5.13 -9.22
CA ASN A 35 2.89 -5.80 -9.14
C ASN A 35 2.99 -6.97 -8.14
N PRO A 36 2.10 -7.08 -7.13
CA PRO A 36 2.06 -8.25 -6.24
C PRO A 36 1.97 -9.59 -6.99
N ASN A 37 1.57 -9.56 -8.26
CA ASN A 37 1.53 -10.72 -9.16
C ASN A 37 2.83 -10.92 -9.97
N GLY A 38 3.94 -10.27 -9.61
CA GLY A 38 5.21 -10.45 -10.28
C GLY A 38 5.60 -11.93 -10.28
N ASN A 39 5.88 -12.52 -11.45
CA ASN A 39 6.14 -13.96 -11.61
C ASN A 39 7.54 -14.39 -11.11
N THR A 40 8.08 -13.71 -10.09
CA THR A 40 9.36 -14.06 -9.50
C THR A 40 9.17 -15.17 -8.47
N GLU A 41 10.14 -16.08 -8.38
CA GLU A 41 10.14 -17.15 -7.37
C GLU A 41 9.94 -16.60 -5.95
N LYS A 42 10.52 -15.43 -5.64
CA LYS A 42 10.39 -14.81 -4.31
C LYS A 42 9.00 -14.25 -4.04
N ALA A 43 8.34 -13.67 -5.04
CA ALA A 43 6.95 -13.23 -4.91
C ALA A 43 6.01 -14.43 -4.73
N GLN A 44 6.24 -15.52 -5.47
CA GLN A 44 5.49 -16.77 -5.29
C GLN A 44 5.72 -17.36 -3.89
N ALA A 45 6.95 -17.34 -3.37
CA ALA A 45 7.26 -17.79 -2.02
C ALA A 45 6.58 -16.93 -0.93
N ALA A 46 6.59 -15.60 -1.09
CA ALA A 46 5.90 -14.68 -0.17
C ALA A 46 4.38 -14.91 -0.17
N LYS A 47 3.76 -15.04 -1.37
CA LYS A 47 2.35 -15.39 -1.51
C LYS A 47 2.04 -16.74 -0.86
N LYS A 48 2.83 -17.76 -1.12
CA LYS A 48 2.66 -19.09 -0.50
C LYS A 48 2.74 -19.03 1.02
N GLU A 49 3.70 -18.29 1.59
CA GLU A 49 3.83 -18.11 3.04
C GLU A 49 2.56 -17.46 3.62
N TYR A 50 2.00 -16.46 2.93
CA TYR A 50 0.73 -15.88 3.34
C TYR A 50 -0.39 -16.92 3.33
N GLU A 51 -0.58 -17.60 2.21
CA GLU A 51 -1.70 -18.52 2.01
C GLU A 51 -1.66 -19.72 2.96
N ASP A 52 -0.47 -20.24 3.25
CA ASP A 52 -0.30 -21.41 4.10
C ASP A 52 -0.32 -21.06 5.59
N LYS A 53 0.26 -19.91 5.99
CA LYS A 53 0.51 -19.62 7.40
C LYS A 53 -0.17 -18.36 7.92
N VAL A 54 -0.18 -17.26 7.17
CA VAL A 54 -0.76 -15.99 7.62
C VAL A 54 -2.29 -15.98 7.48
N TYR A 55 -2.82 -16.52 6.38
CA TYR A 55 -4.24 -16.52 6.09
C TYR A 55 -5.09 -17.20 7.18
N PRO A 56 -4.70 -18.37 7.74
CA PRO A 56 -5.42 -18.96 8.88
C PRO A 56 -5.47 -18.04 10.11
N ILE A 57 -4.37 -17.34 10.40
CA ILE A 57 -4.28 -16.38 11.52
C ILE A 57 -5.24 -15.21 11.27
N VAL A 58 -5.13 -14.59 10.11
CA VAL A 58 -5.96 -13.43 9.70
C VAL A 58 -7.43 -13.81 9.66
N THR A 59 -7.79 -14.96 9.12
CA THR A 59 -9.18 -15.43 9.07
C THR A 59 -9.73 -15.64 10.48
N THR A 60 -8.96 -16.26 11.37
CA THR A 60 -9.38 -16.52 12.75
C THR A 60 -9.53 -15.24 13.56
N LYS A 61 -8.60 -14.28 13.40
CA LYS A 61 -8.54 -13.06 14.22
C LYS A 61 -9.39 -11.92 13.67
N CYS A 62 -9.52 -11.83 12.34
CA CYS A 62 -10.11 -10.67 11.67
C CYS A 62 -11.36 -11.04 10.85
N GLY A 63 -11.57 -12.32 10.51
CA GLY A 63 -12.60 -12.75 9.56
C GLY A 63 -14.03 -12.44 9.99
N GLY A 64 -14.32 -12.46 11.30
CA GLY A 64 -15.64 -12.12 11.83
C GLY A 64 -16.11 -10.71 11.49
N CYS A 65 -15.18 -9.77 11.23
CA CYS A 65 -15.50 -8.38 10.90
C CYS A 65 -15.10 -8.03 9.46
N HIS A 66 -13.91 -8.45 9.03
CA HIS A 66 -13.28 -7.99 7.79
C HIS A 66 -13.55 -8.86 6.55
N GLN A 67 -14.52 -9.78 6.62
CA GLN A 67 -15.06 -10.45 5.43
C GLN A 67 -16.02 -9.56 4.65
N THR A 68 -16.78 -8.72 5.35
CA THR A 68 -17.84 -7.89 4.75
C THR A 68 -17.76 -6.41 5.15
N THR A 69 -17.03 -6.09 6.23
CA THR A 69 -16.87 -4.71 6.71
C THR A 69 -15.61 -4.09 6.15
N ASN A 70 -15.69 -2.83 5.70
CA ASN A 70 -14.54 -2.12 5.18
C ASN A 70 -13.49 -1.77 6.26
N PRO A 71 -12.19 -1.95 5.99
CA PRO A 71 -11.64 -2.59 4.78
C PRO A 71 -11.94 -4.10 4.77
N ALA A 72 -12.52 -4.59 3.68
CA ALA A 72 -12.87 -6.00 3.51
C ALA A 72 -11.65 -6.73 2.93
N PHE A 73 -10.79 -7.24 3.81
CA PHE A 73 -9.52 -7.85 3.44
C PHE A 73 -9.43 -9.35 3.71
N VAL A 74 -10.39 -9.92 4.43
CA VAL A 74 -10.48 -11.38 4.62
C VAL A 74 -11.37 -11.94 3.51
N GLY A 75 -10.74 -12.26 2.38
CA GLY A 75 -11.46 -12.79 1.21
C GLY A 75 -12.07 -14.17 1.46
N ALA A 76 -13.03 -14.56 0.62
CA ALA A 76 -13.64 -15.90 0.66
C ALA A 76 -12.65 -17.03 0.29
N THR A 77 -11.55 -16.67 -0.39
CA THR A 77 -10.45 -17.57 -0.74
C THR A 77 -9.13 -16.97 -0.26
N LYS A 78 -8.12 -17.84 -0.13
CA LYS A 78 -6.75 -17.43 0.23
C LYS A 78 -6.20 -16.38 -0.73
N ASP A 79 -6.33 -16.62 -2.04
CA ASP A 79 -5.90 -15.70 -3.10
C ASP A 79 -6.61 -14.35 -3.02
N ALA A 80 -7.93 -14.33 -2.82
CA ALA A 80 -8.69 -13.08 -2.72
C ALA A 80 -8.27 -12.28 -1.48
N SER A 81 -8.04 -12.99 -0.37
CA SER A 81 -7.53 -12.38 0.87
C SER A 81 -6.11 -11.84 0.70
N TYR A 82 -5.23 -12.58 0.02
CA TYR A 82 -3.87 -12.11 -0.29
C TYR A 82 -3.93 -10.82 -1.11
N ALA A 83 -4.66 -10.84 -2.24
CA ALA A 83 -4.81 -9.69 -3.13
C ALA A 83 -5.38 -8.45 -2.39
N ALA A 84 -6.33 -8.67 -1.49
CA ALA A 84 -6.87 -7.59 -0.67
C ALA A 84 -5.86 -7.08 0.37
N VAL A 85 -5.21 -7.98 1.12
CA VAL A 85 -4.25 -7.61 2.16
C VAL A 85 -3.07 -6.85 1.59
N VAL A 86 -2.41 -7.38 0.54
CA VAL A 86 -1.30 -6.67 -0.13
C VAL A 86 -1.76 -5.40 -0.81
N GLY A 87 -3.07 -5.31 -1.03
CA GLY A 87 -3.71 -4.20 -1.66
C GLY A 87 -3.92 -2.99 -0.76
N TYR A 88 -4.13 -3.22 0.53
CA TYR A 88 -4.41 -2.21 1.54
C TYR A 88 -3.12 -1.79 2.22
N GLN A 89 -2.61 -0.62 1.85
CA GLN A 89 -1.39 -0.05 2.40
C GLN A 89 -1.45 0.08 3.94
N GLN A 90 -2.64 0.29 4.50
CA GLN A 90 -2.84 0.32 5.94
C GLN A 90 -2.53 -1.00 6.66
N LEU A 91 -2.68 -2.12 5.97
CA LEU A 91 -2.40 -3.44 6.55
C LEU A 91 -0.92 -3.74 6.49
N VAL A 92 -0.26 -3.39 5.39
CA VAL A 92 1.09 -3.87 5.08
C VAL A 92 2.20 -2.85 5.29
N GLY A 93 1.86 -1.56 5.35
CA GLY A 93 2.85 -0.49 5.48
C GLY A 93 3.96 -0.62 4.44
N VAL A 94 5.20 -0.29 4.81
CA VAL A 94 6.38 -0.57 3.97
C VAL A 94 6.93 -1.97 4.17
N TRP A 95 6.05 -2.95 4.42
CA TRP A 95 6.40 -4.35 4.58
C TRP A 95 7.32 -4.60 5.77
N THR A 96 7.11 -3.84 6.84
CA THR A 96 7.82 -3.99 8.11
C THR A 96 6.86 -4.08 9.28
N PRO A 97 7.18 -4.84 10.34
CA PRO A 97 6.33 -4.94 11.53
C PRO A 97 6.03 -3.57 12.15
N GLU A 98 6.94 -2.61 12.02
CA GLU A 98 6.81 -1.28 12.58
C GLU A 98 5.77 -0.41 11.89
N SER A 99 5.51 -0.65 10.60
CA SER A 99 4.60 0.14 9.76
C SER A 99 3.33 -0.61 9.34
N ALA A 100 3.32 -1.93 9.46
CA ALA A 100 2.21 -2.77 9.05
C ALA A 100 1.12 -2.84 10.15
N GLY A 101 -0.11 -2.41 9.84
CA GLY A 101 -1.23 -2.55 10.77
C GLY A 101 -1.56 -4.01 11.08
N ILE A 102 -1.28 -4.93 10.15
CA ILE A 102 -1.57 -6.36 10.29
C ILE A 102 -0.75 -7.05 11.39
N SER A 103 0.41 -6.51 11.79
CA SER A 103 1.24 -7.05 12.87
C SER A 103 1.00 -6.39 14.23
N LYS A 104 0.30 -5.24 14.28
CA LYS A 104 0.07 -4.50 15.54
C LYS A 104 -1.36 -4.54 16.03
N ILE A 105 -2.34 -4.67 15.13
CA ILE A 105 -3.78 -4.46 15.40
C ILE A 105 -4.02 -3.07 16.02
N PRO A 106 -4.53 -2.09 15.26
CA PRO A 106 -4.77 -0.75 15.78
C PRO A 106 -5.70 -0.77 16.99
N THR A 107 -5.22 -0.31 18.15
CA THR A 107 -5.97 -0.32 19.42
C THR A 107 -6.85 0.91 19.63
N ASN A 108 -6.72 1.91 18.77
CA ASN A 108 -7.57 3.10 18.75
C ASN A 108 -8.97 2.84 18.16
N ILE A 109 -9.25 1.61 17.76
CA ILE A 109 -10.55 1.16 17.24
C ILE A 109 -11.21 0.30 18.32
N ALA A 110 -12.34 0.74 18.87
CA ALA A 110 -13.02 0.05 19.96
C ALA A 110 -13.36 -1.41 19.63
N SER A 111 -13.74 -1.71 18.37
CA SER A 111 -14.03 -3.08 17.92
C SER A 111 -12.80 -3.99 17.79
N HIS A 112 -11.59 -3.44 17.89
CA HIS A 112 -10.36 -4.22 17.96
C HIS A 112 -9.93 -4.52 19.41
N ALA A 113 -10.62 -3.96 20.41
CA ALA A 113 -10.26 -4.17 21.81
C ALA A 113 -10.27 -5.67 22.14
N GLY A 114 -9.17 -6.16 22.69
CA GLY A 114 -9.01 -7.57 23.09
C GLY A 114 -8.55 -8.52 21.97
N ILE A 115 -8.46 -8.07 20.72
CA ILE A 115 -7.86 -8.87 19.64
C ILE A 115 -6.33 -8.73 19.76
N THR A 116 -5.66 -9.84 20.00
CA THR A 116 -4.19 -9.90 20.09
C THR A 116 -3.64 -11.09 19.31
N TYR A 117 -2.38 -10.99 18.90
CA TYR A 117 -1.60 -12.13 18.43
C TYR A 117 -0.78 -12.71 19.58
N ASP A 118 -0.64 -14.03 19.60
CA ASP A 118 0.44 -14.65 20.38
C ASP A 118 1.80 -14.47 19.70
N ALA A 119 2.87 -14.83 20.40
CA ALA A 119 4.23 -14.66 19.89
C ALA A 119 4.51 -15.44 18.59
N THR A 120 3.91 -16.62 18.42
CA THR A 120 4.09 -17.46 17.23
C THR A 120 3.37 -16.86 16.03
N GLN A 121 2.15 -16.37 16.25
CA GLN A 121 1.36 -15.68 15.24
C GLN A 121 2.07 -14.42 14.76
N LEU A 122 2.59 -13.60 15.69
CA LEU A 122 3.32 -12.39 15.36
C LEU A 122 4.61 -12.70 14.60
N ALA A 123 5.38 -13.71 15.02
CA ALA A 123 6.57 -14.16 14.30
C ALA A 123 6.25 -14.61 12.87
N THR A 124 5.12 -15.30 12.68
CA THR A 124 4.65 -15.75 11.35
C THR A 124 4.31 -14.56 10.44
N ILE A 125 3.55 -13.59 10.96
CA ILE A 125 3.18 -12.38 10.20
C ILE A 125 4.43 -11.58 9.84
N ASN A 126 5.35 -11.39 10.79
CA ASN A 126 6.58 -10.65 10.57
C ASN A 126 7.51 -11.36 9.57
N GLY A 127 7.55 -12.69 9.58
CA GLY A 127 8.27 -13.49 8.59
C GLY A 127 7.73 -13.28 7.18
N TRP A 128 6.41 -13.30 7.01
CA TRP A 128 5.78 -13.01 5.72
C TRP A 128 6.03 -11.57 5.24
N LEU A 129 5.91 -10.56 6.11
CA LEU A 129 6.23 -9.16 5.77
C LEU A 129 7.68 -9.03 5.25
N SER A 130 8.63 -9.75 5.86
CA SER A 130 10.03 -9.76 5.42
C SER A 130 10.21 -10.40 4.02
N LEU A 131 9.48 -11.47 3.73
CA LEU A 131 9.46 -12.09 2.39
C LEU A 131 8.89 -11.14 1.33
N GLU A 132 7.80 -10.44 1.65
CA GLU A 132 7.21 -9.41 0.77
C GLU A 132 8.19 -8.27 0.51
N ALA A 133 8.83 -7.73 1.55
CA ALA A 133 9.83 -6.69 1.41
C ALA A 133 10.97 -7.14 0.49
N THR A 134 11.42 -8.39 0.64
CA THR A 134 12.46 -9.00 -0.20
C THR A 134 12.03 -9.18 -1.66
N ALA A 135 10.82 -9.68 -1.90
CA ALA A 135 10.28 -9.84 -3.23
C ALA A 135 10.14 -8.47 -3.94
N ARG A 136 9.65 -7.47 -3.21
CA ARG A 136 9.43 -6.10 -3.72
C ARG A 136 10.72 -5.33 -3.95
N ALA A 137 11.79 -5.66 -3.24
CA ALA A 137 13.15 -5.18 -3.52
C ALA A 137 13.79 -5.84 -4.76
N GLY A 138 13.02 -6.51 -5.62
CA GLY A 138 13.53 -7.04 -6.90
C GLY A 138 14.29 -8.34 -6.75
N GLY A 139 14.01 -9.09 -5.69
CA GLY A 139 14.59 -10.41 -5.50
C GLY A 139 16.04 -10.41 -5.00
N GLY A 140 16.63 -9.27 -4.68
CA GLY A 140 18.01 -9.16 -4.21
C GLY A 140 18.27 -9.55 -2.76
N GLY A 141 17.24 -10.04 -2.03
CA GLY A 141 17.05 -10.37 -0.60
C GLY A 141 18.19 -10.53 0.43
N GLY A 142 19.45 -10.45 0.05
CA GLY A 142 20.53 -10.14 0.97
C GLY A 142 20.44 -8.71 1.50
N PRO A 143 21.21 -8.43 2.56
CA PRO A 143 21.47 -7.08 3.01
C PRO A 143 21.91 -6.18 1.86
N LEU A 144 21.50 -4.91 1.91
CA LEU A 144 22.00 -3.90 0.99
C LEU A 144 23.53 -3.86 1.07
N PRO A 145 24.27 -3.98 -0.05
CA PRO A 145 25.73 -4.19 -0.04
C PRO A 145 26.51 -3.17 0.79
N ASP A 146 26.02 -1.93 0.83
CA ASP A 146 26.76 -0.81 1.41
C ASP A 146 26.34 -0.48 2.85
N THR A 147 25.18 -0.93 3.32
CA THR A 147 24.67 -0.62 4.66
C THR A 147 24.50 -1.84 5.55
N GLY A 148 24.46 -3.04 4.98
CA GLY A 148 24.14 -4.26 5.72
C GLY A 148 22.69 -4.32 6.20
N GLU A 149 21.83 -3.38 5.80
CA GLU A 149 20.41 -3.37 6.18
C GLU A 149 19.60 -4.34 5.33
N THR A 150 18.58 -4.96 5.91
CA THR A 150 17.55 -5.64 5.11
C THR A 150 16.77 -4.60 4.29
N PRO A 151 16.17 -4.98 3.14
CA PRO A 151 15.35 -4.04 2.37
C PRO A 151 14.20 -3.39 3.17
N GLY A 152 13.59 -4.14 4.10
CA GLY A 152 12.55 -3.60 4.99
C GLY A 152 13.10 -2.55 5.97
N ALA A 153 14.25 -2.84 6.60
CA ALA A 153 14.91 -1.88 7.49
C ALA A 153 15.30 -0.60 6.74
N ALA A 154 15.87 -0.74 5.54
CA ALA A 154 16.20 0.39 4.69
C ALA A 154 14.95 1.18 4.26
N SER A 155 13.86 0.52 3.89
CA SER A 155 12.59 1.17 3.53
C SER A 155 12.03 1.98 4.70
N SER A 156 12.04 1.40 5.89
CA SER A 156 11.61 2.08 7.12
C SER A 156 12.50 3.27 7.46
N ARG A 157 13.82 3.13 7.33
CA ARG A 157 14.77 4.24 7.50
C ARG A 157 14.49 5.35 6.50
N LEU A 158 14.38 5.03 5.20
CA LEU A 158 14.17 6.01 4.14
C LEU A 158 12.89 6.84 4.35
N LEU A 159 11.78 6.22 4.78
CA LEU A 159 10.58 7.00 5.13
C LEU A 159 10.80 7.94 6.33
N LYS A 160 11.50 7.47 7.38
CA LYS A 160 11.81 8.31 8.54
C LYS A 160 12.72 9.47 8.17
N GLU A 161 13.74 9.23 7.34
CA GLU A 161 14.63 10.26 6.83
C GLU A 161 13.89 11.26 5.93
N PHE A 162 12.98 10.77 5.08
CA PHE A 162 12.08 11.63 4.32
C PHE A 162 11.25 12.52 5.23
N GLN A 163 10.62 11.98 6.29
CA GLN A 163 9.85 12.75 7.26
C GLN A 163 10.68 13.82 7.98
N LYS A 164 11.94 13.52 8.34
CA LYS A 164 12.86 14.51 8.90
C LYS A 164 13.06 15.69 7.95
N CYS A 165 13.21 15.41 6.66
CA CYS A 165 13.37 16.40 5.59
C CYS A 165 12.05 17.05 5.12
N MET A 166 10.89 16.66 5.63
CA MET A 166 9.64 17.36 5.31
C MET A 166 9.58 18.75 5.95
N SER A 167 9.07 19.75 5.23
CA SER A 167 8.85 21.13 5.72
C SER A 167 7.41 21.57 5.47
N LEU A 168 6.74 22.10 6.51
CA LEU A 168 5.35 22.55 6.39
C LEU A 168 5.24 23.71 5.38
N THR A 169 6.23 24.60 5.35
CA THR A 169 6.27 25.71 4.40
C THR A 169 6.34 25.18 2.98
N ALA A 170 7.30 24.30 2.68
CA ALA A 170 7.41 23.70 1.35
C ALA A 170 6.15 22.90 0.97
N PHE A 171 5.52 22.22 1.92
CA PHE A 171 4.28 21.46 1.72
C PHE A 171 3.10 22.36 1.31
N ASN A 172 2.97 23.51 1.99
CA ASN A 172 1.96 24.52 1.67
C ASN A 172 2.28 25.27 0.38
N THR A 173 3.54 25.60 0.13
CA THR A 173 4.01 26.24 -1.11
C THR A 173 3.74 25.37 -2.34
N ALA A 174 3.96 24.06 -2.23
CA ALA A 174 3.59 23.10 -3.27
C ALA A 174 2.06 22.89 -3.37
N GLN A 175 1.27 23.49 -2.48
CA GLN A 175 -0.19 23.39 -2.41
C GLN A 175 -0.69 21.95 -2.21
N VAL A 176 0.09 21.07 -1.58
CA VAL A 176 -0.32 19.67 -1.38
C VAL A 176 -1.67 19.54 -0.67
N PRO A 177 -1.93 20.23 0.46
CA PRO A 177 -3.19 20.06 1.19
C PRO A 177 -4.40 20.43 0.34
N THR A 178 -4.40 21.66 -0.21
CA THR A 178 -5.55 22.20 -0.93
C THR A 178 -5.78 21.47 -2.26
N ARG A 179 -4.72 21.10 -2.99
CA ARG A 179 -4.84 20.38 -4.27
C ARG A 179 -5.24 18.93 -4.08
N MET A 180 -4.66 18.24 -3.08
CA MET A 180 -5.01 16.84 -2.81
C MET A 180 -6.46 16.73 -2.32
N ALA A 181 -6.86 17.57 -1.36
CA ALA A 181 -8.23 17.66 -0.86
C ALA A 181 -9.26 17.90 -1.97
N ALA A 182 -8.92 18.75 -2.95
CA ALA A 182 -9.78 19.11 -4.09
C ALA A 182 -9.73 18.11 -5.26
N THR A 183 -8.95 17.03 -5.17
CA THR A 183 -8.90 16.01 -6.24
C THR A 183 -10.29 15.44 -6.46
N GLY A 184 -10.83 15.67 -7.65
CA GLY A 184 -12.15 15.21 -8.05
C GLY A 184 -12.17 13.72 -8.33
N THR A 185 -13.23 13.07 -7.86
CA THR A 185 -13.54 11.66 -8.09
C THR A 185 -14.97 11.56 -8.64
N THR A 186 -15.39 10.35 -9.03
CA THR A 186 -16.80 10.10 -9.41
C THR A 186 -17.81 10.27 -8.27
N GLY A 187 -17.35 10.39 -7.02
CA GLY A 187 -18.17 10.48 -5.81
C GLY A 187 -17.97 11.77 -5.01
N GLY A 188 -17.33 12.78 -5.57
CA GLY A 188 -16.96 14.03 -4.87
C GLY A 188 -15.45 14.21 -4.79
N ASN A 189 -14.99 15.08 -3.90
CA ASN A 189 -13.56 15.36 -3.71
C ASN A 189 -12.96 14.53 -2.56
N CYS A 190 -11.65 14.25 -2.61
CA CYS A 190 -11.00 13.38 -1.63
C CYS A 190 -11.23 13.80 -0.18
N ARG A 191 -11.29 15.11 0.10
CA ARG A 191 -11.52 15.63 1.45
C ARG A 191 -12.82 15.13 2.08
N ALA A 192 -13.88 14.96 1.29
CA ALA A 192 -15.19 14.56 1.79
C ALA A 192 -15.15 13.25 2.61
N CYS A 193 -14.18 12.37 2.31
CA CYS A 193 -14.00 11.10 3.02
C CYS A 193 -12.68 11.02 3.81
N HIS A 194 -11.66 11.80 3.43
CA HIS A 194 -10.29 11.64 3.96
C HIS A 194 -9.76 12.85 4.75
N ASP A 195 -10.60 13.81 5.13
CA ASP A 195 -10.16 14.99 5.93
C ASP A 195 -9.51 14.60 7.27
N GLY A 196 -9.93 13.49 7.88
CA GLY A 196 -9.41 12.98 9.15
C GLY A 196 -8.47 11.78 9.06
N GLY A 197 -8.05 11.35 7.86
CA GLY A 197 -7.14 10.20 7.71
C GLY A 197 -7.83 8.84 7.54
N ALA A 198 -9.06 8.80 7.01
CA ALA A 198 -9.77 7.53 6.86
C ALA A 198 -9.00 6.55 5.95
N PHE A 199 -9.01 5.27 6.33
CA PHE A 199 -8.44 4.16 5.55
C PHE A 199 -6.96 4.30 5.16
N GLY A 200 -6.17 5.02 5.97
CA GLY A 200 -4.74 5.19 5.71
C GLY A 200 -4.40 6.27 4.68
N LEU A 201 -5.38 7.09 4.30
CA LEU A 201 -5.19 8.28 3.48
C LEU A 201 -5.71 9.51 4.22
N ILE A 202 -4.87 10.54 4.35
CA ILE A 202 -5.22 11.87 4.86
C ILE A 202 -5.23 12.86 3.70
N ALA A 203 -6.35 13.51 3.42
CA ALA A 203 -6.49 14.50 2.34
C ALA A 203 -7.23 15.76 2.85
N SER A 204 -6.73 16.29 3.97
CA SER A 204 -7.24 17.55 4.53
C SER A 204 -6.75 18.75 3.71
N ASP A 205 -7.59 19.78 3.58
CA ASP A 205 -7.19 21.07 3.03
C ASP A 205 -6.44 21.94 4.04
N THR A 206 -6.38 21.51 5.31
CA THR A 206 -5.64 22.18 6.36
C THR A 206 -4.22 21.63 6.40
N GLY A 207 -3.26 22.42 5.91
CA GLY A 207 -1.87 21.98 5.78
C GLY A 207 -1.25 21.48 7.08
N ALA A 208 -1.51 22.14 8.21
CA ALA A 208 -1.02 21.68 9.51
C ALA A 208 -1.54 20.29 9.90
N ILE A 209 -2.82 19.99 9.65
CA ILE A 209 -3.41 18.67 9.98
C ILE A 209 -2.75 17.60 9.13
N MET A 210 -2.81 17.74 7.79
CA MET A 210 -2.27 16.74 6.87
C MET A 210 -0.76 16.55 7.08
N PHE A 211 -0.01 17.64 7.22
CA PHE A 211 1.43 17.59 7.43
C PHE A 211 1.80 16.93 8.76
N ASN A 212 1.15 17.30 9.86
CA ASN A 212 1.46 16.70 11.16
C ASN A 212 1.10 15.22 11.18
N THR A 213 0.00 14.80 10.54
CA THR A 213 -0.33 13.38 10.38
C THR A 213 0.75 12.63 9.60
N LEU A 214 1.25 13.18 8.49
CA LEU A 214 2.27 12.55 7.66
C LEU A 214 3.68 12.60 8.29
N LYS A 215 4.04 13.71 8.94
CA LYS A 215 5.37 13.91 9.54
C LYS A 215 5.50 13.20 10.88
N ASN A 216 4.41 12.85 11.57
CA ASN A 216 4.47 12.36 12.94
C ASN A 216 5.51 11.23 13.12
N LEU A 217 6.62 11.60 13.76
CA LEU A 217 7.73 10.71 14.15
C LEU A 217 7.58 10.25 15.60
N ASP A 218 6.73 10.92 16.39
CA ASP A 218 6.55 10.67 17.81
C ASP A 218 5.48 9.59 18.09
N ALA A 219 5.78 8.83 19.14
CA ALA A 219 5.03 7.73 19.74
C ALA A 219 5.03 6.38 18.99
N ASP A 220 5.17 5.32 19.79
CA ASP A 220 5.21 3.85 19.58
C ASP A 220 4.47 3.21 18.38
N ALA A 221 3.67 3.96 17.63
CA ALA A 221 2.89 3.48 16.50
C ALA A 221 3.55 3.68 15.13
N ASN A 222 4.53 4.58 14.95
CA ASN A 222 5.01 5.03 13.62
C ASN A 222 3.83 5.38 12.68
N ILE A 223 2.79 6.02 13.21
CA ILE A 223 1.55 6.25 12.45
C ILE A 223 1.78 7.17 11.24
N GLY A 224 2.76 8.06 11.30
CA GLY A 224 3.13 8.91 10.17
C GLY A 224 3.69 8.10 8.99
N THR A 225 4.57 7.12 9.24
CA THR A 225 5.10 6.29 8.14
C THR A 225 4.00 5.44 7.50
N TYR A 226 3.02 5.01 8.28
CA TYR A 226 1.82 4.33 7.80
C TYR A 226 1.04 5.19 6.78
N TYR A 227 0.73 6.45 7.09
CA TYR A 227 0.04 7.35 6.15
C TYR A 227 0.94 7.72 4.97
N LEU A 228 2.22 7.94 5.24
CA LEU A 228 3.19 8.32 4.23
C LEU A 228 3.40 7.24 3.17
N ALA A 229 3.30 5.97 3.55
CA ALA A 229 3.44 4.84 2.63
C ALA A 229 2.32 4.79 1.56
N MET A 230 1.17 5.45 1.79
CA MET A 230 0.16 5.63 0.75
C MET A 230 0.63 6.61 -0.33
N TYR A 231 1.37 7.65 0.07
CA TYR A 231 1.86 8.68 -0.84
C TYR A 231 3.15 8.31 -1.55
N TYR A 232 4.02 7.60 -0.85
CA TYR A 232 5.39 7.41 -1.28
C TYR A 232 5.89 5.98 -1.06
N THR A 233 6.79 5.54 -1.93
CA THR A 233 7.42 4.23 -1.88
C THR A 233 8.93 4.39 -1.80
N PRO A 234 9.60 3.76 -0.82
CA PRO A 234 11.05 3.66 -0.80
C PRO A 234 11.59 2.83 -1.97
N GLN A 235 12.61 3.35 -2.64
CA GLN A 235 13.39 2.65 -3.66
C GLN A 235 14.75 2.27 -3.07
N THR A 236 14.89 0.98 -2.73
CA THR A 236 16.11 0.40 -2.15
C THR A 236 16.89 -0.46 -3.14
N ARG A 237 16.40 -0.62 -4.38
CA ARG A 237 16.99 -1.55 -5.36
C ARG A 237 18.31 -1.04 -5.93
N THR A 238 18.37 0.25 -6.22
CA THR A 238 19.49 0.89 -6.90
C THR A 238 19.89 2.14 -6.16
N LYS A 239 21.19 2.42 -6.11
CA LYS A 239 21.67 3.71 -5.61
C LYS A 239 21.53 4.80 -6.68
N PRO A 240 21.27 6.05 -6.29
CA PRO A 240 21.03 6.50 -4.91
C PRO A 240 19.70 5.96 -4.36
N TYR A 241 19.70 5.54 -3.09
CA TYR A 241 18.46 5.15 -2.43
C TYR A 241 17.56 6.36 -2.36
N SER A 242 16.29 6.18 -2.71
CA SER A 242 15.40 7.32 -2.86
C SER A 242 13.97 7.00 -2.44
N ILE A 243 13.17 8.05 -2.34
CA ILE A 243 11.72 7.95 -2.24
C ILE A 243 11.12 8.34 -3.59
N VAL A 244 10.08 7.64 -4.03
CA VAL A 244 9.27 8.02 -5.19
C VAL A 244 7.80 8.11 -4.83
N PHE A 245 6.98 8.67 -5.72
CA PHE A 245 5.53 8.68 -5.58
C PHE A 245 4.97 7.26 -5.73
N ASN A 246 4.05 6.84 -4.85
CA ASN A 246 3.42 5.52 -4.89
C ASN A 246 2.30 5.47 -5.94
N GLU A 247 2.69 5.60 -7.21
CA GLU A 247 1.78 5.62 -8.35
C GLU A 247 0.96 4.32 -8.43
N ALA A 248 1.58 3.18 -8.12
CA ALA A 248 0.92 1.88 -8.11
C ALA A 248 -0.26 1.81 -7.13
N ALA A 249 -0.08 2.30 -5.89
CA ALA A 249 -1.17 2.29 -4.90
C ALA A 249 -2.33 3.19 -5.34
N PHE A 250 -2.04 4.42 -5.76
CA PHE A 250 -3.08 5.33 -6.23
C PHE A 250 -3.75 4.85 -7.51
N ASN A 251 -3.02 4.25 -8.45
CA ASN A 251 -3.62 3.75 -9.68
C ASN A 251 -4.63 2.63 -9.37
N ARG A 252 -4.27 1.69 -8.49
CA ARG A 252 -5.18 0.61 -8.07
C ARG A 252 -6.47 1.14 -7.44
N VAL A 253 -6.36 2.13 -6.55
CA VAL A 253 -7.54 2.76 -5.93
C VAL A 253 -8.35 3.54 -6.96
N GLY A 254 -7.69 4.39 -7.77
CA GLY A 254 -8.33 5.29 -8.73
C GLY A 254 -9.02 4.57 -9.89
N THR A 255 -8.55 3.38 -10.25
CA THR A 255 -9.13 2.52 -11.30
C THR A 255 -10.12 1.49 -10.75
N GLY A 256 -10.29 1.41 -9.43
CA GLY A 256 -11.19 0.44 -8.79
C GLY A 256 -10.71 -1.01 -8.88
N VAL A 257 -9.40 -1.24 -9.06
CA VAL A 257 -8.83 -2.60 -8.99
C VAL A 257 -9.07 -3.17 -7.60
N ALA A 258 -9.39 -4.46 -7.52
CA ALA A 258 -9.62 -5.14 -6.25
C ALA A 258 -8.52 -4.85 -5.21
N PRO A 259 -8.88 -4.56 -3.95
CA PRO A 259 -10.22 -4.60 -3.33
C PRO A 259 -11.00 -3.25 -3.39
N PHE A 260 -10.65 -2.34 -4.29
CA PHE A 260 -11.18 -0.97 -4.32
C PHE A 260 -12.35 -0.75 -5.28
N GLN A 261 -13.09 -1.80 -5.66
CA GLN A 261 -14.17 -1.71 -6.65
C GLN A 261 -15.27 -0.70 -6.25
N ASN A 262 -15.44 -0.48 -4.95
CA ASN A 262 -16.44 0.43 -4.39
C ASN A 262 -15.89 1.84 -4.07
N HIS A 263 -14.59 2.09 -4.31
CA HIS A 263 -14.02 3.42 -4.11
C HIS A 263 -14.35 4.32 -5.31
N PRO A 264 -14.75 5.60 -5.09
CA PRO A 264 -14.91 6.55 -6.17
C PRO A 264 -13.65 6.66 -7.05
N GLN A 265 -13.83 6.53 -8.37
CA GLN A 265 -12.70 6.52 -9.31
C GLN A 265 -12.14 7.93 -9.52
N PHE A 266 -10.84 8.02 -9.79
CA PHE A 266 -10.15 9.29 -10.03
C PHE A 266 -8.97 9.11 -11.00
N ASN A 267 -8.49 10.23 -11.55
CA ASN A 267 -7.36 10.26 -12.48
C ASN A 267 -6.10 10.82 -11.78
N LEU A 268 -4.96 10.15 -11.98
CA LEU A 268 -3.67 10.53 -11.41
C LEU A 268 -3.02 11.75 -12.08
N ASN A 269 -3.55 12.20 -13.23
CA ASN A 269 -3.05 13.38 -13.96
C ASN A 269 -3.58 14.72 -13.41
N GLY A 270 -4.29 14.70 -12.29
CA GLY A 270 -4.86 15.90 -11.65
C GLY A 270 -3.84 16.75 -10.90
N ALA A 271 -4.23 17.99 -10.60
CA ALA A 271 -3.38 18.95 -9.90
C ALA A 271 -2.97 18.51 -8.47
N GLY A 272 -3.77 17.67 -7.81
CA GLY A 272 -3.44 17.09 -6.49
C GLY A 272 -2.19 16.22 -6.54
N PHE A 273 -2.15 15.26 -7.45
CA PHE A 273 -1.00 14.38 -7.62
C PHE A 273 0.22 15.11 -8.16
N ALA A 274 0.02 16.09 -9.06
CA ALA A 274 1.11 16.96 -9.51
C ALA A 274 1.76 17.72 -8.34
N ALA A 275 0.96 18.24 -7.40
CA ALA A 275 1.46 18.90 -6.18
C ALA A 275 2.24 17.94 -5.27
N VAL A 276 1.74 16.72 -5.07
CA VAL A 276 2.45 15.69 -4.28
C VAL A 276 3.81 15.33 -4.91
N LYS A 277 3.85 15.17 -6.24
CA LYS A 277 5.10 14.89 -6.99
C LYS A 277 6.07 16.07 -6.94
N ALA A 278 5.58 17.31 -7.04
CA ALA A 278 6.40 18.51 -6.92
C ALA A 278 7.02 18.65 -5.51
N TYR A 279 6.21 18.43 -4.47
CA TYR A 279 6.70 18.44 -3.08
C TYR A 279 7.74 17.35 -2.83
N LEU A 280 7.56 16.15 -3.38
CA LEU A 280 8.57 15.09 -3.33
C LEU A 280 9.90 15.54 -3.92
N THR A 281 9.89 16.18 -5.10
CA THR A 281 11.11 16.73 -5.72
C THR A 281 11.80 17.74 -4.80
N GLU A 282 11.03 18.57 -4.07
CA GLU A 282 11.60 19.52 -3.11
C GLU A 282 12.24 18.81 -1.91
N VAL A 283 11.54 17.87 -1.27
CA VAL A 283 12.08 17.12 -0.12
C VAL A 283 13.35 16.34 -0.50
N LYS A 284 13.41 15.80 -1.73
CA LYS A 284 14.59 15.06 -2.22
C LYS A 284 15.85 15.91 -2.32
N LYS A 285 15.76 17.25 -2.40
CA LYS A 285 16.93 18.13 -2.37
C LYS A 285 17.68 18.07 -1.02
N GLY A 286 16.98 17.69 0.05
CA GLY A 286 17.55 17.53 1.39
C GLY A 286 18.11 16.14 1.69
N LEU A 287 18.03 15.18 0.76
CA LEU A 287 18.48 13.80 0.98
C LEU A 287 19.87 13.55 0.34
N ASP A 288 20.74 12.83 1.04
CA ASP A 288 22.00 12.32 0.47
C ASP A 288 21.79 11.09 -0.42
N ALA A 289 22.87 10.56 -1.00
CA ALA A 289 22.83 9.36 -1.86
C ALA A 289 22.41 8.06 -1.13
N ASN A 290 22.48 8.04 0.20
CA ASN A 290 21.99 6.96 1.05
C ASN A 290 20.54 7.19 1.51
N GLY A 291 19.94 8.31 1.11
CA GLY A 291 18.61 8.75 1.48
C GLY A 291 18.50 9.28 2.90
N ASN A 292 19.62 9.68 3.53
CA ASN A 292 19.60 10.33 4.83
C ASN A 292 19.30 11.82 4.68
N CYS A 293 18.55 12.38 5.62
CA CYS A 293 18.26 13.81 5.63
C CYS A 293 19.49 14.59 6.10
N THR A 294 20.05 15.44 5.23
CA THR A 294 21.22 16.28 5.53
C THR A 294 20.83 17.72 5.82
N THR A 295 19.75 18.22 5.22
CA THR A 295 19.23 19.57 5.46
C THR A 295 17.74 19.59 5.09
N PRO A 296 16.83 19.99 5.98
CA PRO A 296 15.45 20.24 5.60
C PRO A 296 15.38 21.34 4.51
N PRO A 297 14.46 21.26 3.53
CA PRO A 297 14.23 22.33 2.55
C PRO A 297 14.09 23.67 3.26
N ALA A 298 14.77 24.69 2.75
CA ALA A 298 14.74 26.04 3.32
C ALA A 298 13.30 26.53 3.45
N THR A 299 13.00 27.12 4.62
CA THR A 299 11.72 27.76 4.94
C THR A 299 11.43 28.91 4.01
#